data_AF-A0A918VF40-F1
#
_entry.id   AF-A0A918VF40-F1
#
_cell.length_a   1.000
_cell.length_b   1.000
_cell.length_c   1.000
_cell.angle_alpha   90.00
_cell.angle_beta   90.00
_cell.angle_gamma   90.00
#
_symmetry.space_group_name_H-M   'P 1'
#
loop_
_entity.id
_entity.type
_entity.pdbx_description
1 polymer ?
#
loop_
_entity_poly.entity_id
_entity_poly.type
_entity_poly.pdbx_seq_one_letter_code
_entity_poly.pdbx_strand_id
1 'polypeptide(L)'
;MENTGIRVGEARELKWKDIRPVQSENNPEVQNIIIYVNGKTGYRDVVCSTSAIIKYLNEIMRKRLQDTKNPESDIFGLKAVPADSYIFCDIKGKKIGSFKRSFRTFVDSINLRKDTHGRSRTIYSLRHTYATSRLEAGVNAYVLAKNMGTSVAMIEKYYGHSSNVAMADELAKPKKKNVKVQDANRVEGSLAWIADLAKAG
;
A
#
# COMPACT_ATOMS: atom_id res chain seq x y z
N MET A 1 -4.27 3.48 -6.68
CA MET A 1 -3.74 2.31 -7.40
C MET A 1 -2.22 2.27 -7.33
N GLU A 2 -1.53 3.33 -7.75
CA GLU A 2 -0.05 3.42 -7.64
C GLU A 2 0.49 3.22 -6.23
N ASN A 3 -0.24 3.64 -5.19
CA ASN A 3 0.21 3.49 -3.80
C ASN A 3 -0.38 2.27 -3.07
N THR A 4 -1.27 1.50 -3.72
CA THR A 4 -2.08 0.47 -3.04
C THR A 4 -2.05 -0.88 -3.74
N GLY A 5 -1.76 -0.92 -5.05
CA GLY A 5 -1.81 -2.15 -5.81
C GLY A 5 -3.20 -2.77 -5.97
N ILE A 6 -4.28 -2.06 -5.67
CA ILE A 6 -5.66 -2.55 -5.90
C ILE A 6 -6.02 -2.55 -7.39
N ARG A 7 -7.03 -3.34 -7.78
CA ARG A 7 -7.53 -3.37 -9.16
C ARG A 7 -8.44 -2.19 -9.41
N VAL A 8 -8.55 -1.78 -10.68
CA VAL A 8 -9.52 -0.76 -11.10
C VAL A 8 -10.96 -1.14 -10.75
N GLY A 9 -11.28 -2.44 -10.85
CA GLY A 9 -12.58 -2.98 -10.45
C GLY A 9 -12.84 -2.76 -8.96
N GLU A 10 -11.89 -3.21 -8.12
CA GLU A 10 -11.93 -3.05 -6.66
C GLU A 10 -12.07 -1.56 -6.28
N ALA A 11 -11.28 -0.68 -6.90
CA ALA A 11 -11.34 0.75 -6.63
C ALA A 11 -12.73 1.37 -6.88
N ARG A 12 -13.44 0.94 -7.93
CA ARG A 12 -14.79 1.46 -8.25
C ARG A 12 -15.85 1.05 -7.24
N GLU A 13 -15.64 -0.04 -6.52
CA GLU A 13 -16.60 -0.56 -5.53
C GLU A 13 -16.32 -0.04 -4.10
N LEU A 14 -15.20 0.66 -3.88
CA LEU A 14 -14.81 1.12 -2.55
C LEU A 14 -15.80 2.12 -1.96
N LYS A 15 -16.14 1.89 -0.69
CA LYS A 15 -16.94 2.78 0.15
C LYS A 15 -16.11 3.29 1.32
N TRP A 16 -16.55 4.38 1.95
CA TRP A 16 -15.82 4.98 3.08
C TRP A 16 -15.66 4.03 4.27
N LYS A 17 -16.66 3.17 4.52
CA LYS A 17 -16.61 2.13 5.57
C LYS A 17 -15.53 1.07 5.36
N ASP A 18 -15.02 0.93 4.14
CA ASP A 18 -14.00 -0.07 3.80
C ASP A 18 -12.58 0.38 4.18
N ILE A 19 -12.42 1.62 4.66
CA ILE A 19 -11.13 2.22 5.00
C ILE A 19 -11.00 2.36 6.51
N ARG A 20 -9.90 1.85 7.07
CA ARG A 20 -9.57 2.03 8.48
C ARG A 20 -8.09 2.36 8.68
N PRO A 21 -7.75 3.29 9.58
CA PRO A 21 -6.37 3.51 9.99
C PRO A 21 -5.87 2.34 10.85
N VAL A 22 -4.58 2.01 10.74
CA VAL A 22 -3.89 1.06 11.60
C VAL A 22 -2.51 1.60 11.93
N GLN A 23 -2.14 1.60 13.21
CA GLN A 23 -0.83 2.03 13.64
C GLN A 23 0.21 0.93 13.37
N SER A 24 1.39 1.31 12.89
CA SER A 24 2.46 0.36 12.66
C SER A 24 3.06 -0.10 13.99
N GLU A 25 3.06 -1.41 14.23
CA GLU A 25 3.67 -2.01 15.43
C GLU A 25 5.17 -1.70 15.55
N ASN A 26 5.88 -1.66 14.42
CA ASN A 26 7.32 -1.41 14.38
C ASN A 26 7.70 0.07 14.40
N ASN A 27 6.75 0.97 14.12
CA ASN A 27 6.99 2.41 14.10
C ASN A 27 5.68 3.14 14.44
N PRO A 28 5.46 3.47 15.73
CA PRO A 28 4.23 4.10 16.17
C PRO A 28 3.92 5.44 15.50
N GLU A 29 4.91 6.14 14.96
CA GLU A 29 4.69 7.41 14.24
C GLU A 29 4.12 7.20 12.82
N VAL A 30 4.15 5.97 12.31
CA VAL A 30 3.63 5.63 10.98
C VAL A 30 2.20 5.12 11.10
N GLN A 31 1.26 5.90 10.56
CA GLN A 31 -0.12 5.48 10.35
C GLN A 31 -0.27 4.80 8.99
N ASN A 32 -0.54 3.50 9.01
CA ASN A 32 -0.96 2.75 7.84
C ASN A 32 -2.48 2.89 7.63
N ILE A 33 -2.91 2.62 6.41
CA ILE A 33 -4.32 2.46 6.07
C ILE A 33 -4.54 1.01 5.64
N ILE A 34 -5.59 0.41 6.17
CA ILE A 34 -6.16 -0.82 5.62
C ILE A 34 -7.36 -0.45 4.75
N ILE A 35 -7.36 -0.99 3.53
CA ILE A 35 -8.50 -0.93 2.61
C ILE A 35 -9.03 -2.34 2.45
N TYR A 36 -10.27 -2.57 2.87
CA TYR A 36 -10.98 -3.82 2.61
C TYR A 36 -11.45 -3.83 1.15
N VAL A 37 -11.04 -4.84 0.38
CA VAL A 37 -11.48 -5.01 -1.00
C VAL A 37 -12.17 -6.34 -1.20
N ASN A 38 -13.28 -6.30 -1.92
CA ASN A 38 -13.95 -7.48 -2.45
C ASN A 38 -13.70 -7.58 -3.96
N GLY A 39 -13.00 -8.62 -4.40
CA GLY A 39 -12.71 -8.85 -5.80
C GLY A 39 -13.07 -10.27 -6.24
N LYS A 40 -12.83 -10.57 -7.53
CA LYS A 40 -13.04 -11.90 -8.11
C LYS A 40 -12.30 -13.02 -7.37
N THR A 41 -11.19 -12.69 -6.72
CA THR A 41 -10.34 -13.63 -5.98
C THR A 41 -10.68 -13.70 -4.48
N GLY A 42 -11.81 -13.14 -4.07
CA GLY A 42 -12.23 -13.07 -2.67
C GLY A 42 -11.86 -11.75 -1.99
N TYR A 43 -12.13 -11.71 -0.69
CA TYR A 43 -11.91 -10.55 0.18
C TYR A 43 -10.47 -10.50 0.68
N ARG A 44 -9.91 -9.29 0.81
CA ARG A 44 -8.63 -9.11 1.49
C ARG A 44 -8.50 -7.71 2.08
N ASP A 45 -7.66 -7.62 3.10
CA ASP A 45 -7.14 -6.36 3.61
C ASP A 45 -5.92 -5.95 2.79
N VAL A 46 -5.97 -4.75 2.23
CA VAL A 46 -4.86 -4.13 1.52
C VAL A 46 -4.21 -3.11 2.42
N VAL A 47 -2.97 -3.37 2.79
CA VAL A 47 -2.17 -2.48 3.62
C VAL A 47 -1.47 -1.46 2.74
N CYS A 48 -1.62 -0.19 3.11
CA CYS A 48 -1.03 0.93 2.40
C CYS A 48 -0.32 1.84 3.40
N SER A 49 0.96 2.14 3.16
CA SER A 49 1.84 2.81 4.13
C SER A 49 2.37 4.14 3.59
N THR A 50 1.48 5.05 3.15
CA THR A 50 1.92 6.29 2.50
C THR A 50 1.07 7.49 2.89
N SER A 51 1.72 8.54 3.37
CA SER A 51 1.12 9.86 3.64
C SER A 51 0.36 10.42 2.44
N ALA A 52 0.79 10.10 1.22
CA ALA A 52 0.10 10.45 -0.02
C ALA A 52 -1.34 9.92 -0.08
N ILE A 53 -1.61 8.69 0.36
CA ILE A 53 -2.97 8.13 0.34
C ILE A 53 -3.87 8.89 1.31
N ILE A 54 -3.39 9.13 2.52
CA ILE A 54 -4.11 9.93 3.53
C ILE A 54 -4.47 11.29 2.92
N LYS A 55 -3.49 11.96 2.30
CA LYS A 55 -3.70 13.25 1.62
C LYS A 55 -4.78 13.16 0.53
N TYR A 56 -4.75 12.14 -0.33
CA TYR A 56 -5.73 11.99 -1.40
C TYR A 56 -7.14 11.67 -0.89
N LEU A 57 -7.26 10.80 0.12
CA LEU A 57 -8.55 10.46 0.72
C LEU A 57 -9.15 11.68 1.42
N ASN A 58 -8.35 12.46 2.14
CA ASN A 58 -8.79 13.70 2.78
C ASN A 58 -9.28 14.72 1.75
N GLU A 59 -8.59 14.85 0.61
CA GLU A 59 -9.01 15.75 -0.45
C GLU A 59 -10.33 15.32 -1.12
N ILE A 60 -10.52 14.01 -1.32
CA ILE A 60 -11.78 13.46 -1.84
C ILE A 60 -12.91 13.70 -0.81
N MET A 61 -12.65 13.41 0.47
CA MET A 61 -13.62 13.64 1.55
C MET A 61 -14.01 15.12 1.64
N ARG A 62 -13.04 16.04 1.55
CA ARG A 62 -13.27 17.48 1.55
C ARG A 62 -14.18 17.92 0.40
N LYS A 63 -13.95 17.41 -0.81
CA LYS A 63 -14.85 17.66 -1.96
C LYS A 63 -16.24 17.08 -1.72
N ARG A 64 -16.31 15.84 -1.23
CA ARG A 64 -17.59 15.19 -0.95
C ARG A 64 -18.40 15.90 0.14
N LEU A 65 -17.74 16.51 1.13
CA LEU A 65 -18.39 17.37 2.13
C LEU A 65 -18.94 18.67 1.53
N GLN A 66 -18.40 19.17 0.41
CA GLN A 66 -18.99 20.32 -0.28
C GLN A 66 -20.29 19.96 -0.99
N ASP A 67 -20.41 18.71 -1.46
CA ASP A 67 -21.62 18.23 -2.11
C ASP A 67 -22.84 18.24 -1.17
N THR A 68 -22.66 18.29 0.17
CA THR A 68 -23.79 18.43 1.10
C THR A 68 -24.51 19.77 0.97
N LYS A 69 -23.85 20.77 0.35
CA LYS A 69 -24.41 22.09 0.06
C LYS A 69 -24.92 22.21 -1.38
N ASN A 70 -24.75 21.18 -2.21
CA ASN A 70 -25.17 21.19 -3.61
C ASN A 70 -26.57 20.55 -3.75
N PRO A 71 -27.61 21.28 -4.19
CA PRO A 71 -28.96 20.73 -4.38
C PRO A 71 -29.05 19.57 -5.36
N GLU A 72 -28.07 19.42 -6.26
CA GLU A 72 -28.02 18.30 -7.19
C GLU A 72 -27.43 17.03 -6.59
N SER A 73 -26.88 17.10 -5.39
CA SER A 73 -26.20 15.99 -4.72
C SER A 73 -27.16 14.98 -4.10
N ASP A 74 -26.79 13.70 -4.12
CA ASP A 74 -27.44 12.64 -3.33
C ASP A 74 -27.31 12.84 -1.82
N ILE A 75 -26.33 13.62 -1.37
CA ILE A 75 -26.09 13.93 0.05
C ILE A 75 -26.43 15.37 0.41
N PHE A 76 -27.24 16.06 -0.40
CA PHE A 76 -27.70 17.41 -0.11
C PHE A 76 -28.40 17.48 1.26
N GLY A 77 -28.02 18.46 2.08
CA GLY A 77 -28.56 18.67 3.42
C GLY A 77 -28.02 17.73 4.50
N LEU A 78 -27.18 16.75 4.17
CA LEU A 78 -26.58 15.87 5.18
C LEU A 78 -25.47 16.58 5.96
N LYS A 79 -25.36 16.26 7.25
CA LYS A 79 -24.31 16.81 8.14
C LYS A 79 -22.94 16.18 7.93
N ALA A 80 -22.90 14.97 7.38
CA ALA A 80 -21.68 14.20 7.16
C ALA A 80 -21.84 13.28 5.94
N VAL A 81 -20.71 12.84 5.39
CA VAL A 81 -20.69 11.85 4.30
C VAL A 81 -21.03 10.47 4.86
N PRO A 82 -22.04 9.77 4.33
CA PRO A 82 -22.41 8.44 4.81
C PRO A 82 -21.27 7.43 4.62
N ALA A 83 -20.98 6.61 5.64
CA ALA A 83 -19.92 5.61 5.58
C ALA A 83 -20.16 4.56 4.48
N ASP A 84 -21.41 4.22 4.17
CA ASP A 84 -21.77 3.26 3.13
C ASP A 84 -21.83 3.87 1.70
N SER A 85 -21.46 5.14 1.54
CA SER A 85 -21.37 5.79 0.22
C SER A 85 -20.04 5.48 -0.47
N TYR A 86 -20.06 5.43 -1.82
CA TYR A 86 -18.86 5.18 -2.61
C TYR A 86 -17.86 6.32 -2.51
N ILE A 87 -16.58 5.98 -2.46
CA ILE A 87 -15.48 6.96 -2.50
C ILE A 87 -15.39 7.62 -3.88
N PHE A 88 -15.58 6.83 -4.94
CA PHE A 88 -15.54 7.30 -6.32
C PHE A 88 -16.94 7.21 -6.93
N CYS A 89 -17.70 8.28 -6.80
CA CYS A 89 -19.05 8.41 -7.35
C CYS A 89 -19.22 9.69 -8.17
N ASP A 90 -20.31 9.73 -8.94
CA ASP A 90 -20.84 10.97 -9.49
C ASP A 90 -21.64 11.75 -8.42
N ILE A 91 -22.15 12.93 -8.80
CA ILE A 91 -22.91 13.80 -7.91
C ILE A 91 -24.20 13.14 -7.37
N LYS A 92 -24.69 12.08 -8.03
CA LYS A 92 -25.87 11.32 -7.60
C LYS A 92 -25.50 10.09 -6.76
N GLY A 93 -24.26 10.01 -6.29
CA GLY A 93 -23.78 8.91 -5.45
C GLY A 93 -23.57 7.58 -6.20
N LYS A 94 -23.72 7.57 -7.52
CA LYS A 94 -23.56 6.36 -8.33
C LYS A 94 -22.08 6.13 -8.61
N LYS A 95 -21.62 4.89 -8.44
CA LYS A 95 -20.23 4.52 -8.73
C LYS A 95 -19.84 4.85 -10.17
N ILE A 96 -18.59 5.28 -10.35
CA ILE A 96 -18.06 5.56 -11.68
C ILE A 96 -17.90 4.26 -12.48
N GLY A 97 -18.60 4.15 -13.61
CA GLY A 97 -18.60 2.94 -14.43
C GLY A 97 -17.25 2.61 -15.06
N SER A 98 -16.44 3.61 -15.43
CA SER A 98 -15.11 3.40 -16.01
C SER A 98 -14.23 4.62 -15.82
N PHE A 99 -13.00 4.39 -15.38
CA PHE A 99 -11.98 5.43 -15.28
C PHE A 99 -11.11 5.54 -16.55
N LYS A 100 -11.35 4.70 -17.58
CA LYS A 100 -10.49 4.64 -18.77
C LYS A 100 -10.42 5.99 -19.51
N ARG A 101 -11.57 6.63 -19.73
CA ARG A 101 -11.65 7.89 -20.49
C ARG A 101 -11.01 9.05 -19.72
N SER A 102 -11.35 9.21 -18.44
CA SER A 102 -10.80 10.28 -17.60
C SER A 102 -9.29 10.17 -17.46
N PHE A 103 -8.76 8.97 -17.18
CA PHE A 103 -7.32 8.77 -17.11
C PHE A 103 -6.61 9.01 -18.44
N ARG A 104 -7.22 8.56 -19.54
CA ARG A 104 -6.70 8.81 -20.88
C ARG A 104 -6.56 10.31 -21.16
N THR A 105 -7.62 11.07 -20.90
CA THR A 105 -7.61 12.53 -21.05
C THR A 105 -6.56 13.20 -20.16
N PHE A 106 -6.42 12.76 -18.91
CA PHE A 106 -5.40 13.29 -17.99
C PHE A 106 -3.97 13.02 -18.47
N VAL A 107 -3.70 11.81 -18.95
CA VAL A 107 -2.36 11.45 -19.45
C VAL A 107 -2.04 12.18 -20.76
N ASP A 108 -3.05 12.42 -21.60
CA ASP A 108 -2.92 13.24 -22.81
C ASP A 108 -2.57 14.68 -22.46
N SER A 109 -3.24 15.28 -21.46
CA SER A 109 -3.02 16.68 -21.09
C SER A 109 -1.62 16.95 -20.52
N ILE A 110 -0.90 15.91 -20.09
CA ILE A 110 0.48 16.01 -19.60
C ILE A 110 1.51 15.42 -20.57
N ASN A 111 1.12 15.12 -21.82
CA ASN A 111 1.98 14.54 -22.86
C ASN A 111 2.66 13.21 -22.48
N LEU A 112 2.02 12.39 -21.63
CA LEU A 112 2.53 11.08 -21.21
C LEU A 112 1.76 9.91 -21.83
N ARG A 113 1.11 10.09 -22.98
CA ARG A 113 0.31 9.05 -23.66
C ARG A 113 1.09 7.76 -23.86
N LYS A 114 2.31 7.88 -24.38
CA LYS A 114 3.13 6.78 -24.85
C LYS A 114 4.31 6.57 -23.92
N ASP A 115 4.58 5.32 -23.57
CA ASP A 115 5.83 4.97 -22.91
C ASP A 115 7.02 5.03 -23.89
N THR A 116 8.22 4.78 -23.39
CA THR A 116 9.46 4.75 -24.18
C THR A 116 9.46 3.70 -25.30
N HIS A 117 8.52 2.75 -25.27
CA HIS A 117 8.35 1.69 -26.26
C HIS A 117 7.14 1.93 -27.17
N GLY A 118 6.54 3.14 -27.15
CA GLY A 118 5.39 3.49 -27.98
C GLY A 118 4.06 2.86 -27.56
N ARG A 119 3.99 2.20 -26.40
CA ARG A 119 2.76 1.61 -25.86
C ARG A 119 1.96 2.66 -25.10
N SER A 120 0.63 2.59 -25.18
CA SER A 120 -0.22 3.55 -24.49
C SER A 120 -0.30 3.26 -22.99
N ARG A 121 -0.04 4.27 -22.16
CA ARG A 121 -0.25 4.19 -20.72
C ARG A 121 -1.74 4.05 -20.44
N THR A 122 -2.08 3.10 -19.57
CA THR A 122 -3.45 2.88 -19.10
C THR A 122 -3.48 2.97 -17.59
N ILE A 123 -4.67 2.98 -17.00
CA ILE A 123 -4.79 2.87 -15.54
C ILE A 123 -4.05 1.67 -14.98
N TYR A 124 -4.00 0.57 -15.73
CA TYR A 124 -3.32 -0.64 -15.30
C TYR A 124 -1.80 -0.42 -15.19
N SER A 125 -1.25 0.54 -15.93
CA SER A 125 0.14 0.98 -15.79
C SER A 125 0.46 1.45 -14.36
N LEU A 126 -0.47 2.11 -13.65
CA LEU A 126 -0.25 2.52 -12.26
C LEU A 126 -0.07 1.33 -11.32
N ARG A 127 -0.81 0.24 -11.57
CA ARG A 127 -0.69 -1.00 -10.79
C ARG A 127 0.63 -1.70 -11.08
N HIS A 128 1.14 -1.62 -12.31
CA HIS A 128 2.47 -2.11 -12.66
C HIS A 128 3.56 -1.30 -11.96
N THR A 129 3.47 0.04 -12.03
CA THR A 129 4.41 0.94 -11.34
C THR A 129 4.49 0.64 -9.84
N TYR A 130 3.35 0.40 -9.18
CA TYR A 130 3.34 -0.03 -7.77
C TYR A 130 4.14 -1.32 -7.54
N ALA A 131 3.89 -2.35 -8.36
CA ALA A 131 4.54 -3.64 -8.16
C ALA A 131 6.06 -3.53 -8.35
N THR A 132 6.49 -2.87 -9.42
CA THR A 132 7.91 -2.62 -9.70
C THR A 132 8.56 -1.84 -8.57
N SER A 133 7.99 -0.71 -8.14
CA SER A 133 8.60 0.12 -7.11
C SER A 133 8.69 -0.58 -5.74
N ARG A 134 7.72 -1.44 -5.39
CA ARG A 134 7.78 -2.23 -4.16
C ARG A 134 8.82 -3.35 -4.24
N LEU A 135 8.99 -4.00 -5.38
CA LEU A 135 10.03 -5.00 -5.57
C LEU A 135 11.42 -4.37 -5.55
N GLU A 136 11.60 -3.21 -6.19
CA GLU A 136 12.83 -2.42 -6.15
C GLU A 136 13.17 -1.96 -4.72
N ALA A 137 12.15 -1.67 -3.91
CA ALA A 137 12.29 -1.39 -2.49
C ALA A 137 12.51 -2.65 -1.61
N GLY A 138 12.74 -3.82 -2.21
CA GLY A 138 13.03 -5.06 -1.49
C GLY A 138 11.83 -5.69 -0.79
N VAL A 139 10.59 -5.36 -1.18
CA VAL A 139 9.42 -6.03 -0.62
C VAL A 139 9.35 -7.46 -1.13
N ASN A 140 9.23 -8.39 -0.18
CA ASN A 140 9.06 -9.80 -0.48
C ASN A 140 7.88 -10.05 -1.45
N ALA A 141 8.14 -10.77 -2.54
CA ALA A 141 7.19 -11.01 -3.61
C ALA A 141 5.90 -11.72 -3.15
N TYR A 142 5.98 -12.61 -2.15
CA TYR A 142 4.81 -13.27 -1.57
C TYR A 142 3.91 -12.29 -0.81
N VAL A 143 4.51 -11.41 0.00
CA VAL A 143 3.77 -10.35 0.72
C VAL A 143 3.10 -9.40 -0.27
N LEU A 144 3.84 -8.99 -1.31
CA LEU A 144 3.30 -8.13 -2.38
C LEU A 144 2.17 -8.81 -3.15
N ALA A 145 2.32 -10.08 -3.50
CA ALA A 145 1.31 -10.87 -4.19
C ALA A 145 0.00 -10.95 -3.38
N LYS A 146 0.10 -11.18 -2.06
CA LYS A 146 -1.03 -11.19 -1.14
C LYS A 146 -1.73 -9.82 -1.09
N ASN A 147 -0.97 -8.73 -0.95
CA ASN A 147 -1.52 -7.37 -0.91
C ASN A 147 -2.23 -6.97 -2.22
N MET A 148 -1.62 -7.31 -3.37
CA MET A 148 -2.19 -7.05 -4.69
C MET A 148 -3.33 -8.01 -5.07
N GLY A 149 -3.46 -9.14 -4.38
CA GLY A 149 -4.43 -10.19 -4.70
C GLY A 149 -4.10 -10.91 -6.02
N THR A 150 -2.83 -11.21 -6.27
CA THR A 150 -2.34 -11.96 -7.44
C THR A 150 -1.45 -13.13 -6.98
N SER A 151 -1.06 -14.04 -7.90
CA SER A 151 -0.10 -15.10 -7.58
C SER A 151 1.35 -14.60 -7.63
N VAL A 152 2.24 -15.24 -6.88
CA VAL A 152 3.69 -15.00 -6.95
C VAL A 152 4.22 -15.27 -8.35
N ALA A 153 3.79 -16.37 -8.98
CA ALA A 153 4.13 -16.68 -10.37
C ALA A 153 3.79 -15.53 -11.34
N MET A 154 2.69 -14.80 -11.10
CA MET A 154 2.37 -13.61 -11.90
C MET A 154 3.31 -12.45 -11.59
N ILE A 155 3.69 -12.24 -10.33
CA ILE A 155 4.70 -11.23 -9.97
C ILE A 155 6.02 -11.53 -10.66
N GLU A 156 6.53 -12.77 -10.56
CA GLU A 156 7.78 -13.19 -11.20
C GLU A 156 7.73 -13.06 -12.72
N LYS A 157 6.64 -13.51 -13.35
CA LYS A 157 6.47 -13.41 -14.81
C LYS A 157 6.59 -11.98 -15.32
N TYR A 158 6.03 -10.99 -14.60
CA TYR A 158 6.00 -9.60 -15.05
C TYR A 158 7.17 -8.75 -14.55
N TYR A 159 7.81 -9.13 -13.43
CA TYR A 159 8.79 -8.27 -12.74
C TYR A 159 10.06 -8.99 -12.29
N GLY A 160 10.18 -10.30 -12.47
CA GLY A 160 11.35 -11.08 -12.00
C GLY A 160 12.68 -10.66 -12.66
N HIS A 161 12.62 -10.08 -13.86
CA HIS A 161 13.80 -9.60 -14.57
C HIS A 161 14.38 -8.31 -13.96
N SER A 162 13.53 -7.46 -13.36
CA SER A 162 13.95 -6.20 -12.73
C SER A 162 14.42 -6.36 -11.28
N SER A 163 14.10 -7.49 -10.62
CA SER A 163 14.39 -7.66 -9.19
C SER A 163 15.78 -8.18 -8.87
N ASN A 164 16.48 -8.88 -9.77
CA ASN A 164 17.76 -9.51 -9.42
C ASN A 164 18.85 -8.51 -8.99
N VAL A 165 18.91 -7.33 -9.62
CA VAL A 165 19.88 -6.29 -9.25
C VAL A 165 19.47 -5.58 -7.97
N ALA A 166 18.18 -5.29 -7.80
CA ALA A 166 17.65 -4.63 -6.59
C ALA A 166 17.66 -5.55 -5.36
N MET A 167 17.61 -6.87 -5.55
CA MET A 167 17.66 -7.89 -4.50
C MET A 167 19.08 -8.40 -4.23
N ALA A 168 20.12 -7.77 -4.80
CA ALA A 168 21.51 -8.14 -4.54
C ALA A 168 21.83 -8.18 -3.04
N ASP A 169 21.34 -7.19 -2.28
CA ASP A 169 21.51 -7.12 -0.82
C ASP A 169 20.74 -8.21 -0.08
N GLU A 170 19.57 -8.63 -0.57
CA GLU A 170 18.78 -9.72 0.03
C GLU A 170 19.41 -11.09 -0.26
N LEU A 171 19.94 -11.28 -1.47
CA LEU A 171 20.68 -12.47 -1.88
C LEU A 171 22.05 -12.59 -1.19
N ALA A 172 22.66 -11.45 -0.84
CA ALA A 172 23.95 -11.39 -0.15
C ALA A 172 23.83 -11.49 1.39
N LYS A 173 22.62 -11.61 1.96
CA LYS A 173 22.46 -11.73 3.41
C LYS A 173 23.18 -12.99 3.91
N PRO A 174 24.13 -12.87 4.86
CA PRO A 174 24.77 -14.03 5.44
C PRO A 174 23.73 -14.89 6.17
N LYS A 175 23.83 -16.21 6.05
CA LYS A 175 22.96 -17.14 6.78
C LYS A 175 22.97 -16.78 8.26
N LYS A 176 21.80 -16.45 8.83
CA LYS A 176 21.63 -16.35 10.28
C LYS A 176 21.99 -17.72 10.86
N LYS A 177 23.08 -17.79 11.64
CA LYS A 177 23.38 -18.97 12.44
C LYS A 177 22.26 -19.11 13.46
N ASN A 178 21.52 -20.21 13.40
CA ASN A 178 20.62 -20.61 14.47
C ASN A 178 21.48 -20.84 15.72
N VAL A 179 21.47 -19.88 16.65
CA VAL A 179 21.95 -20.15 18.00
C VAL A 179 20.92 -21.07 18.63
N LYS A 180 21.28 -22.34 18.83
CA LYS A 180 20.49 -23.27 19.63
C LYS A 180 20.42 -22.70 21.05
N VAL A 181 19.24 -22.29 21.48
CA VAL A 181 18.97 -22.09 22.91
C VAL A 181 18.86 -23.49 23.51
N GLN A 182 19.88 -23.91 24.24
CA GLN A 182 19.79 -25.00 25.20
C GLN A 182 19.67 -24.36 26.58
N ASP A 183 18.50 -24.48 27.18
CA ASP A 183 18.28 -24.18 28.60
C ASP A 183 18.95 -25.26 29.46
N ALA A 184 19.89 -24.86 30.32
CA ALA A 184 20.03 -25.32 31.70
C ALA A 184 21.27 -24.70 32.39
N ASN A 185 21.02 -23.89 33.43
CA ASN A 185 21.84 -23.71 34.64
C ASN A 185 23.38 -23.61 34.52
N ARG A 186 23.90 -22.38 34.63
CA ARG A 186 24.88 -21.96 35.67
C ARG A 186 25.16 -20.46 35.51
N VAL A 187 24.64 -19.65 36.43
CA VAL A 187 25.14 -18.29 36.65
C VAL A 187 26.42 -18.42 37.47
N GLU A 188 27.56 -18.45 36.80
CA GLU A 188 28.86 -18.27 37.44
C GLU A 188 29.84 -17.71 36.41
N GLY A 189 30.35 -16.50 36.66
CA GLY A 189 31.31 -15.84 35.77
C GLY A 189 30.93 -14.41 35.39
N SER A 190 30.54 -13.57 36.35
CA SER A 190 30.67 -12.12 36.16
C SER A 190 32.07 -11.71 36.61
N LEU A 191 32.80 -10.98 35.77
CA LEU A 191 34.11 -10.37 36.04
C LEU A 191 33.99 -9.20 37.04
N ALA A 192 33.26 -9.41 38.14
CA ALA A 192 33.05 -8.45 39.21
C ALA A 192 34.35 -8.10 39.97
N TRP A 193 35.44 -8.86 39.79
CA TRP A 193 36.71 -8.61 40.46
C TRP A 193 37.62 -7.59 39.74
N ILE A 194 37.33 -7.21 38.48
CA ILE A 194 38.18 -6.28 37.73
C ILE A 194 37.94 -4.81 38.15
N ALA A 195 36.75 -4.49 38.67
CA ALA A 195 36.40 -3.12 39.09
C ALA A 195 37.03 -2.70 40.43
N ASP A 196 37.47 -3.65 41.27
CA ASP A 196 38.02 -3.37 42.59
C ASP A 196 39.55 -3.13 42.61
N LEU A 197 40.25 -3.39 41.49
CA LEU A 197 41.68 -3.08 41.35
C LEU A 197 41.97 -1.61 40.97
N ALA A 198 40.94 -0.84 40.60
CA ALA A 198 41.09 0.58 40.22
C ALA A 198 40.88 1.57 41.38
N LYS A 199 40.66 1.08 42.62
CA LYS A 199 40.53 1.91 43.83
C LYS A 199 41.63 1.69 44.87
N ALA A 200 42.63 0.86 44.56
CA ALA A 200 43.87 0.78 45.33
C ALA A 200 44.93 1.67 44.67
N GLY A 201 44.80 2.97 44.90
CA GLY A 201 45.70 4.05 44.47
C GLY A 201 45.31 5.33 45.17
#